data_AF-A0AAV4M1S4-F1
#
_entry.id   AF-A0AAV4M1S4-F1
#
_cell.length_a   1.000
_cell.length_b   1.000
_cell.length_c   1.000
_cell.angle_alpha   90.00
_cell.angle_beta   90.00
_cell.angle_gamma   90.00
#
_symmetry.space_group_name_H-M   'P 1'
#
loop_
_entity.id
_entity.type
_entity.pdbx_description
1 polymer ?
#
loop_
_entity_poly.entity_id
_entity_poly.type
_entity_poly.pdbx_seq_one_letter_code
_entity_poly.pdbx_strand_id
1 'polypeptide(L)'
;MNNNSIIKKIIIYNYIYNNINYKKENFLSDITLSINTITRQRPFYLFNKKGEVIGSKTTLLNKNLKSFLYKFKRYTLIKLYSTSIFYKSIYNFDSNFNLDICLNSKSYFFEYFNYSNLGYMYKFNIKFIFNKNISNIVKLDYVLNILNFKLI
;
A
#
# COMPACT_ATOMS: atom_id res chain seq x y z
N MET A 1 -16.39 23.72 11.33
CA MET A 1 -16.70 22.29 11.16
C MET A 1 -15.40 21.54 10.91
N ASN A 2 -14.97 20.67 11.84
CA ASN A 2 -13.70 19.97 11.74
C ASN A 2 -13.74 19.00 10.55
N ASN A 3 -12.97 19.32 9.50
CA ASN A 3 -12.62 18.41 8.41
C ASN A 3 -11.78 17.25 8.97
N ASN A 4 -12.41 16.34 9.71
CA ASN A 4 -11.79 15.10 10.11
C ASN A 4 -11.50 14.30 8.85
N SER A 5 -10.21 14.22 8.49
CA SER A 5 -9.75 13.33 7.42
C SER A 5 -10.32 11.93 7.64
N ILE A 6 -11.08 11.44 6.66
CA ILE A 6 -11.77 10.14 6.73
C ILE A 6 -10.76 9.02 7.00
N ILE A 7 -9.64 9.07 6.28
CA ILE A 7 -8.49 8.20 6.52
C ILE A 7 -7.56 8.88 7.53
N LYS A 8 -7.28 8.17 8.63
CA LYS A 8 -6.37 8.62 9.69
C LYS A 8 -4.91 8.41 9.27
N LYS A 9 -4.60 7.24 8.71
CA LYS A 9 -3.25 6.87 8.28
C LYS A 9 -3.28 5.75 7.25
N ILE A 10 -2.19 5.60 6.51
CA ILE A 10 -1.94 4.41 5.68
C ILE A 10 -0.70 3.72 6.21
N ILE A 11 -0.72 2.39 6.26
CA ILE A 11 0.45 1.57 6.61
C ILE A 11 0.77 0.67 5.43
N ILE A 12 2.03 0.67 4.98
CA ILE A 12 2.52 -0.21 3.92
C ILE A 12 3.46 -1.22 4.53
N TYR A 13 3.21 -2.50 4.29
CA TYR A 13 4.04 -3.62 4.70
C TYR A 13 4.59 -4.38 3.49
N ASN A 14 5.87 -4.70 3.54
CA ASN A 14 6.50 -5.66 2.63
C ASN A 14 7.14 -6.77 3.46
N TYR A 15 6.61 -7.99 3.41
CA TYR A 15 7.20 -9.14 4.08
C TYR A 15 8.26 -9.77 3.17
N ILE A 16 9.48 -9.96 3.66
CA ILE A 16 10.59 -10.36 2.80
C ILE A 16 10.53 -11.83 2.38
N TYR A 17 10.12 -12.73 3.29
CA TYR A 17 10.10 -14.18 3.02
C TYR A 17 9.05 -14.61 2.02
N ASN A 18 8.12 -13.72 1.67
CA ASN A 18 7.16 -13.93 0.59
C ASN A 18 7.79 -13.74 -0.80
N ASN A 19 9.10 -13.50 -0.88
CA ASN A 19 9.82 -13.26 -2.13
C ASN A 19 10.94 -14.28 -2.33
N ILE A 20 10.95 -14.99 -3.45
CA ILE A 20 12.01 -15.95 -3.79
C ILE A 20 13.43 -15.35 -3.80
N ASN A 21 13.55 -14.03 -3.98
CA ASN A 21 14.83 -13.33 -4.07
C ASN A 21 15.31 -12.74 -2.73
N TYR A 22 14.66 -13.02 -1.60
CA TYR A 22 14.96 -12.38 -0.32
C TYR A 22 16.41 -12.57 0.16
N LYS A 23 17.10 -13.61 -0.31
CA LYS A 23 18.51 -13.90 0.02
C LYS A 23 19.52 -13.12 -0.80
N LYS A 24 19.10 -12.37 -1.83
CA LYS A 24 20.02 -11.61 -2.68
C LYS A 24 20.51 -10.35 -1.96
N GLU A 25 21.78 -10.03 -2.13
CA GLU A 25 22.48 -8.95 -1.39
C GLU A 25 21.78 -7.59 -1.53
N ASN A 26 21.27 -7.26 -2.72
CA ASN A 26 20.62 -5.98 -3.01
C ASN A 26 19.12 -5.94 -2.72
N PHE A 27 18.54 -7.00 -2.16
CA PHE A 27 17.10 -7.11 -1.98
C PHE A 27 16.54 -6.03 -1.03
N LEU A 28 17.21 -5.80 0.09
CA LEU A 28 16.79 -4.81 1.10
C LEU A 28 16.98 -3.38 0.60
N SER A 29 18.07 -3.09 -0.12
CA SER A 29 18.28 -1.78 -0.74
C SER A 29 17.19 -1.47 -1.77
N ASP A 30 16.78 -2.45 -2.57
CA ASP A 30 15.71 -2.29 -3.56
C ASP A 30 14.36 -2.01 -2.90
N ILE A 31 14.03 -2.72 -1.80
CA ILE A 31 12.82 -2.42 -1.01
C ILE A 31 12.88 -0.99 -0.47
N THR A 32 14.01 -0.58 0.10
CA THR A 32 14.18 0.77 0.65
C THR A 32 13.98 1.82 -0.42
N LEU A 33 14.65 1.67 -1.56
CA LEU A 33 14.54 2.59 -2.69
C LEU A 33 13.08 2.67 -3.18
N SER A 34 12.42 1.53 -3.26
CA SER A 34 11.03 1.44 -3.72
C SER A 34 10.06 2.15 -2.81
N ILE A 35 10.14 1.85 -1.53
CA ILE A 35 9.27 2.47 -0.53
C ILE A 35 9.57 3.96 -0.45
N ASN A 36 10.83 4.37 -0.44
CA ASN A 36 11.19 5.78 -0.42
C ASN A 36 10.68 6.53 -1.66
N THR A 37 10.74 5.90 -2.84
CA THR A 37 10.26 6.50 -4.08
C THR A 37 8.74 6.70 -4.05
N ILE A 38 7.99 5.66 -3.67
CA ILE A 38 6.52 5.67 -3.64
C ILE A 38 5.99 6.59 -2.53
N THR A 39 6.63 6.56 -1.35
CA THR A 39 6.09 7.19 -0.14
C THR A 39 6.78 8.49 0.26
N ARG A 40 7.95 8.79 -0.32
CA ARG A 40 8.87 9.85 0.12
C ARG A 40 9.30 9.70 1.58
N GLN A 41 9.31 8.47 2.07
CA GLN A 41 9.68 8.13 3.44
C GLN A 41 10.49 6.83 3.47
N ARG A 42 11.53 6.81 4.30
CA ARG A 42 12.33 5.60 4.51
C ARG A 42 11.51 4.57 5.30
N PRO A 43 11.53 3.28 4.92
CA PRO A 43 10.88 2.24 5.71
C PRO A 43 11.55 2.03 7.07
N PHE A 44 10.76 1.59 8.04
CA PHE A 44 11.24 0.93 9.24
C PHE A 44 11.35 -0.57 8.97
N TYR A 45 12.46 -1.21 9.37
CA TYR A 45 12.63 -2.65 9.23
C TYR A 45 12.06 -3.39 10.44
N LEU A 46 11.34 -4.46 10.18
CA LEU A 46 10.82 -5.37 11.19
C LEU A 46 11.84 -6.50 11.39
N PHE A 47 12.13 -6.84 12.64
CA PHE A 47 13.09 -7.88 12.99
C PHE A 47 12.39 -8.99 13.78
N ASN A 48 12.82 -10.24 13.61
CA ASN A 48 12.40 -11.35 14.47
C ASN A 48 13.23 -11.42 15.76
N LYS A 49 12.91 -12.40 16.62
CA LYS A 49 13.65 -12.65 17.87
C LYS A 49 15.14 -12.99 17.68
N LYS A 50 15.54 -13.42 16.48
CA LYS A 50 16.93 -13.73 16.11
C LYS A 50 17.67 -12.50 15.55
N GLY A 51 17.03 -11.35 15.44
CA GLY A 51 17.62 -10.14 14.86
C GLY A 51 17.65 -10.13 13.33
N GLU A 52 16.93 -11.05 12.67
CA GLU A 52 16.84 -11.10 11.21
C GLU A 52 15.72 -10.16 10.73
N VAL A 53 15.96 -9.43 9.65
CA VAL A 53 14.90 -8.64 9.00
C VAL A 53 13.84 -9.59 8.48
N ILE A 54 12.56 -9.34 8.78
CA ILE A 54 11.41 -10.14 8.31
C ILE A 54 10.46 -9.36 7.41
N GLY A 55 10.64 -8.04 7.35
CA GLY A 55 9.83 -7.16 6.54
C GLY A 55 10.20 -5.71 6.71
N SER A 56 9.48 -4.86 5.99
CA SER A 56 9.51 -3.41 6.17
C SER A 56 8.10 -2.89 6.43
N LYS A 57 8.04 -1.74 7.12
CA LYS A 57 6.82 -1.04 7.47
C LYS A 57 7.02 0.46 7.25
N THR A 58 6.07 1.09 6.58
CA THR A 58 6.01 2.55 6.44
C THR A 58 4.63 3.04 6.85
N THR A 59 4.59 4.02 7.75
CA THR A 59 3.33 4.66 8.18
C THR A 59 3.26 6.07 7.63
N LEU A 60 2.23 6.33 6.83
CA LEU A 60 1.99 7.62 6.20
C LEU A 60 0.96 8.42 6.99
N LEU A 61 1.34 9.64 7.33
CA LEU A 61 0.53 10.63 8.04
C LEU A 61 0.57 11.96 7.29
N ASN A 62 -0.37 12.86 7.59
CA ASN A 62 -0.35 14.27 7.18
C ASN A 62 -0.04 14.48 5.67
N LYS A 63 1.02 15.22 5.34
CA LYS A 63 1.39 15.56 3.95
C LYS A 63 1.71 14.31 3.12
N ASN A 64 2.42 13.33 3.68
CA ASN A 64 2.76 12.10 2.97
C ASN A 64 1.53 11.24 2.70
N LEU A 65 0.60 11.18 3.67
CA LEU A 65 -0.70 10.54 3.49
C LEU A 65 -1.50 11.19 2.34
N LYS A 66 -1.63 12.52 2.35
CA LYS A 66 -2.37 13.27 1.31
C LYS A 66 -1.74 13.06 -0.07
N SER A 67 -0.41 13.17 -0.18
CA SER A 67 0.31 12.97 -1.43
C SER A 67 0.17 11.54 -1.96
N PHE A 68 0.32 10.53 -1.09
CA PHE A 68 0.14 9.13 -1.48
C PHE A 68 -1.29 8.87 -1.95
N LEU A 69 -2.31 9.33 -1.21
CA LEU A 69 -3.72 9.15 -1.59
C LEU A 69 -4.06 9.75 -2.95
N TYR A 70 -3.57 10.96 -3.22
CA TYR A 70 -3.76 11.61 -4.51
C TYR A 70 -3.17 10.77 -5.65
N LYS A 71 -1.91 10.35 -5.51
CA LYS A 71 -1.20 9.55 -6.52
C LYS A 71 -1.84 8.18 -6.70
N PHE A 72 -2.22 7.55 -5.59
CA PHE A 72 -2.89 6.25 -5.57
C PHE A 72 -4.22 6.32 -6.35
N LYS A 73 -5.06 7.32 -6.04
CA LYS A 73 -6.34 7.53 -6.74
C LYS A 73 -6.16 7.84 -8.21
N ARG A 74 -5.27 8.78 -8.53
CA ARG A 74 -5.12 9.31 -9.89
C ARG A 74 -4.40 8.34 -10.85
N TYR A 75 -3.52 7.48 -10.34
CA TYR A 75 -2.67 6.67 -11.22
C TYR A 75 -2.73 5.17 -10.92
N THR A 76 -2.60 4.79 -9.64
CA THR A 76 -2.55 3.37 -9.26
C THR A 76 -3.89 2.67 -9.47
N LEU A 77 -4.99 3.28 -9.04
CA LEU A 77 -6.34 2.70 -9.21
C LEU A 77 -6.73 2.56 -10.68
N ILE A 78 -6.43 3.58 -11.50
CA ILE A 78 -6.71 3.52 -12.95
C ILE A 78 -6.01 2.31 -13.58
N LYS A 79 -4.74 2.07 -13.22
CA LYS A 79 -3.96 0.93 -13.72
C LYS A 79 -4.47 -0.41 -13.21
N LEU A 80 -4.95 -0.48 -11.97
CA LEU A 80 -5.56 -1.70 -11.43
C LEU A 80 -6.84 -2.07 -12.18
N TYR A 81 -7.64 -1.07 -12.56
CA TYR A 81 -8.91 -1.29 -13.25
C TYR A 81 -8.76 -1.56 -14.75
N SER A 82 -7.69 -1.07 -15.39
CA SER A 82 -7.40 -1.42 -16.79
C SER A 82 -6.88 -2.86 -16.96
N THR A 83 -6.35 -3.47 -15.90
CA THR A 83 -5.97 -4.90 -15.89
C THR A 83 -7.18 -5.75 -15.52
N SER A 84 -8.09 -5.95 -16.48
CA SER A 84 -9.46 -6.48 -16.36
C SER A 84 -9.66 -7.92 -15.84
N ILE A 85 -8.64 -8.63 -15.34
CA ILE A 85 -8.71 -10.10 -15.20
C ILE A 85 -8.81 -10.62 -13.75
N PHE A 86 -8.51 -9.86 -12.70
CA PHE A 86 -8.47 -10.41 -11.33
C PHE A 86 -9.16 -9.54 -10.27
N TYR A 87 -10.49 -9.66 -10.19
CA TYR A 87 -11.31 -8.75 -9.39
C TYR A 87 -11.80 -9.27 -8.02
N LYS A 88 -11.33 -10.42 -7.52
CA LYS A 88 -11.83 -10.98 -6.23
C LYS A 88 -10.84 -11.02 -5.07
N SER A 89 -9.56 -10.68 -5.23
CA SER A 89 -8.54 -10.94 -4.18
C SER A 89 -7.54 -9.81 -3.92
N ILE A 90 -7.74 -8.63 -4.50
CA ILE A 90 -6.78 -7.51 -4.36
C ILE A 90 -7.04 -6.70 -3.09
N TYR A 91 -8.26 -6.70 -2.56
CA TYR A 91 -8.58 -5.98 -1.33
C TYR A 91 -9.53 -6.76 -0.42
N ASN A 92 -9.53 -6.42 0.86
CA ASN A 92 -10.44 -6.95 1.88
C ASN A 92 -10.70 -5.88 2.97
N PHE A 93 -11.71 -6.10 3.79
CA PHE A 93 -11.96 -5.31 4.99
C PHE A 93 -11.63 -6.12 6.25
N ASP A 94 -11.03 -5.47 7.25
CA ASP A 94 -10.92 -6.04 8.60
C ASP A 94 -12.20 -5.82 9.43
N SER A 95 -12.23 -6.38 10.64
CA SER A 95 -13.36 -6.24 11.56
C SER A 95 -13.69 -4.79 11.97
N ASN A 96 -12.77 -3.84 11.74
CA ASN A 96 -12.97 -2.41 11.99
C ASN A 96 -13.29 -1.61 10.71
N PHE A 97 -13.56 -2.30 9.60
CA PHE A 97 -13.79 -1.75 8.28
C PHE A 97 -12.59 -0.92 7.75
N ASN A 98 -11.37 -1.29 8.15
CA ASN A 98 -10.18 -0.80 7.47
C ASN A 98 -9.99 -1.55 6.16
N LEU A 99 -9.56 -0.83 5.13
CA LEU A 99 -9.34 -1.39 3.81
C LEU A 99 -7.90 -1.90 3.70
N ASP A 100 -7.74 -3.20 3.46
CA ASP A 100 -6.48 -3.87 3.19
C ASP A 100 -6.35 -4.14 1.69
N ILE A 101 -5.26 -3.70 1.06
CA ILE A 101 -4.99 -3.86 -0.37
C ILE A 101 -3.66 -4.59 -0.56
N CYS A 102 -3.63 -5.52 -1.50
CA CYS A 102 -2.50 -6.39 -1.80
C CYS A 102 -2.07 -6.18 -3.26
N LEU A 103 -0.92 -5.53 -3.48
CA LEU A 103 -0.34 -5.30 -4.81
C LEU A 103 0.91 -6.17 -4.99
N ASN A 104 0.93 -7.05 -5.99
CA ASN A 104 2.01 -8.01 -6.19
C ASN A 104 3.24 -7.45 -6.94
N SER A 105 3.22 -6.15 -7.29
CA SER A 105 4.32 -5.52 -8.01
C SER A 105 4.39 -4.03 -7.73
N LYS A 106 5.59 -3.45 -7.83
CA LYS A 106 5.78 -2.00 -7.82
C LYS A 106 5.26 -1.32 -9.09
N SER A 107 5.04 -2.07 -10.17
CA SER A 107 4.59 -1.54 -11.46
C SER A 107 3.21 -0.87 -11.38
N TYR A 108 2.42 -1.15 -10.33
CA TYR A 108 1.17 -0.45 -10.05
C TYR A 108 1.35 1.01 -9.62
N PHE A 109 2.56 1.41 -9.19
CA PHE A 109 2.87 2.78 -8.81
C PHE A 109 3.42 3.56 -10.01
N PHE A 110 2.93 4.77 -10.23
CA PHE A 110 3.26 5.56 -11.41
C PHE A 110 4.74 5.97 -11.46
N GLU A 111 5.42 6.05 -10.30
CA GLU A 111 6.86 6.30 -10.25
C GLU A 111 7.67 5.21 -10.99
N TYR A 112 7.07 4.03 -11.17
CA TYR A 112 7.67 2.88 -11.84
C TYR A 112 7.02 2.57 -13.20
N PHE A 113 6.26 3.51 -13.77
CA PHE A 113 5.48 3.28 -14.99
C PHE A 113 6.34 2.85 -16.20
N ASN A 114 7.64 3.21 -16.25
CA ASN A 114 8.53 2.94 -17.38
C ASN A 114 9.90 2.30 -17.01
N TYR A 115 10.10 1.84 -15.78
CA TYR A 115 11.38 1.24 -15.39
C TYR A 115 11.40 -0.27 -15.64
N SER A 116 12.07 -0.69 -16.71
CA SER A 116 12.35 -2.09 -17.04
C SER A 116 13.31 -2.79 -16.05
N ASN A 117 14.09 -2.02 -15.29
CA ASN A 117 15.30 -2.52 -14.60
C ASN A 117 15.27 -2.43 -13.08
N LEU A 118 14.35 -3.12 -12.41
CA LEU A 118 14.52 -3.40 -10.98
C LEU A 118 14.07 -4.83 -10.70
N GLY A 119 15.07 -5.70 -10.52
CA GLY A 119 15.03 -7.15 -10.79
C GLY A 119 14.13 -8.03 -9.92
N TYR A 120 13.38 -7.48 -8.95
CA TYR A 120 12.55 -8.28 -8.05
C TYR A 120 11.09 -7.84 -8.03
N MET A 121 10.18 -8.82 -8.07
CA MET A 121 8.76 -8.65 -7.78
C MET A 121 8.52 -8.81 -6.29
N TYR A 122 8.11 -7.76 -5.58
CA TYR A 122 7.72 -7.83 -4.17
C TYR A 122 6.30 -7.33 -3.97
N LYS A 123 5.66 -7.95 -2.97
CA LYS A 123 4.28 -7.69 -2.56
C LYS A 123 4.19 -6.49 -1.63
N PHE A 124 3.28 -5.58 -1.90
CA PHE A 124 2.92 -4.44 -1.05
C PHE A 124 1.56 -4.70 -0.43
N ASN A 125 1.52 -4.82 0.90
CA ASN A 125 0.28 -4.90 1.66
C ASN A 125 0.00 -3.51 2.25
N ILE A 126 -1.02 -2.83 1.73
CA ILE A 126 -1.35 -1.45 2.02
C ILE A 126 -2.63 -1.43 2.84
N LYS A 127 -2.55 -0.96 4.07
CA LYS A 127 -3.66 -0.87 5.01
C LYS A 127 -4.09 0.58 5.20
N PHE A 128 -5.33 0.88 4.83
CA PHE A 128 -5.99 2.17 5.01
C PHE A 128 -6.73 2.16 6.33
N ILE A 129 -6.22 2.91 7.31
CA ILE A 129 -6.82 3.01 8.64
C ILE A 129 -7.72 4.24 8.67
N PHE A 130 -9.01 4.01 8.86
CA PHE A 130 -10.00 5.08 8.99
C PHE A 130 -10.00 5.69 10.38
N ASN A 131 -10.53 6.90 10.52
CA ASN A 131 -10.73 7.49 11.83
C ASN A 131 -11.79 6.68 12.60
N LYS A 132 -11.49 6.35 13.87
CA LYS A 132 -12.36 5.50 14.72
C LYS A 132 -13.72 6.13 15.00
N ASN A 133 -13.81 7.46 14.93
CA ASN A 133 -15.04 8.21 15.19
C ASN A 133 -15.98 8.27 13.97
N ILE A 134 -15.61 7.64 12.85
CA ILE A 134 -16.42 7.61 11.63
C ILE A 134 -17.19 6.29 11.59
N SER A 135 -18.49 6.35 11.28
CA SER A 135 -19.34 5.18 11.16
C SER A 135 -18.89 4.26 10.01
N ASN A 136 -19.17 2.97 10.11
CA ASN A 136 -18.75 2.00 9.09
C ASN A 136 -19.40 2.25 7.73
N ILE A 137 -20.65 2.76 7.71
CA ILE A 137 -21.35 3.15 6.48
C ILE A 137 -20.56 4.24 5.73
N VAL A 138 -20.14 5.30 6.43
CA VAL A 138 -19.35 6.38 5.80
C VAL A 138 -17.99 5.90 5.30
N LYS A 139 -17.36 4.95 6.02
CA LYS A 139 -16.10 4.33 5.54
C LYS A 139 -16.33 3.55 4.24
N LEU A 140 -17.40 2.74 4.19
CA LEU A 140 -17.75 1.96 3.00
C LEU A 140 -18.07 2.87 1.81
N ASP A 141 -18.89 3.91 2.02
CA ASP A 141 -19.23 4.89 0.97
C ASP A 141 -17.98 5.57 0.42
N TYR A 142 -17.02 5.91 1.29
CA TYR A 142 -15.75 6.46 0.85
C TYR A 142 -14.97 5.47 -0.04
N VAL A 143 -14.90 4.20 0.35
CA VAL A 143 -14.17 3.18 -0.42
C VAL A 143 -14.86 2.90 -1.76
N LEU A 144 -16.17 2.76 -1.76
CA LEU A 144 -16.98 2.45 -2.93
C LEU A 144 -17.04 3.61 -3.92
N ASN A 145 -17.27 4.83 -3.43
CA ASN A 145 -17.59 5.96 -4.30
C ASN A 145 -16.37 6.87 -4.55
N ILE A 146 -15.48 7.03 -3.57
CA ILE A 146 -14.31 7.94 -3.70
C ILE A 146 -13.07 7.20 -4.18
N LEU A 147 -12.84 5.99 -3.67
CA LEU A 147 -11.76 5.11 -4.14
C LEU A 147 -12.25 4.15 -5.25
N ASN A 148 -13.54 4.15 -5.59
CA ASN A 148 -14.11 3.38 -6.69
C ASN A 148 -13.86 1.86 -6.61
N PHE A 149 -13.60 1.32 -5.41
CA PHE A 149 -13.48 -0.12 -5.23
C PHE A 149 -14.88 -0.72 -5.32
N LYS A 150 -15.17 -1.49 -6.37
CA LYS A 150 -16.46 -2.17 -6.50
C LYS A 150 -16.49 -3.39 -5.58
N LEU A 151 -17.44 -3.42 -4.63
CA LEU A 151 -17.86 -4.66 -3.98
C LEU A 151 -18.50 -5.53 -5.07
N ILE A 152 -17.98 -6.74 -5.27
CA ILE A 152 -18.56 -7.76 -6.17
C ILE A 152 -19.11 -8.87 -5.30
#